data_AF-A0A1V5KI07-F1
#
_entry.id   AF-A0A1V5KI07-F1
#
_cell.length_a   1.000
_cell.length_b   1.000
_cell.length_c   1.000
_cell.angle_alpha   90.00
_cell.angle_beta   90.00
_cell.angle_gamma   90.00
#
_symmetry.space_group_name_H-M   'P 1'
#
loop_
_entity.id
_entity.type
_entity.pdbx_description
1 polymer ?
#
loop_
_entity_poly.entity_id
_entity_poly.type
_entity_poly.pdbx_seq_one_letter_code
_entity_poly.pdbx_strand_id
1 'polypeptide(L)'
;MQPKPGIPLRAVNMVLPIGVMVIMMPLGLLITGHGNLMQGSGSTAVFWAVLMGLAVAAIAYRLQGLLTVREIMDQFMKGVGGLVSLAALMMLAFAIGATCRALGTGPYVAGLADAFITPKLVPALLFLISCGIAFATGTSWGTFAIMIPIAMPMVDALGLHMGLTLAAVLGGGVFGDHCSPISDTTIISSMASACDHIDHVATQLPYALSAAGVSLLCYAVLGFLL
;
A
#
# COMPACT_ATOMS: atom_id res chain seq x y z
N MET A 1 -3.47 -2.59 23.77
CA MET A 1 -3.94 -2.72 25.16
C MET A 1 -3.32 -3.97 25.76
N GLN A 2 -2.95 -3.94 27.04
CA GLN A 2 -2.61 -5.19 27.73
C GLN A 2 -3.87 -6.04 27.87
N PRO A 3 -3.79 -7.37 27.67
CA PRO A 3 -4.94 -8.25 27.82
C PRO A 3 -5.51 -8.15 29.24
N LYS A 4 -6.84 -8.21 29.39
CA LYS A 4 -7.46 -8.18 30.72
C LYS A 4 -6.87 -9.32 31.57
N PRO A 5 -6.50 -9.05 32.83
CA PRO A 5 -5.88 -10.06 33.69
C PRO A 5 -6.82 -11.26 33.89
N GLY A 6 -6.27 -12.47 33.83
CA GLY A 6 -7.02 -13.72 34.03
C GLY A 6 -7.65 -14.35 32.78
N ILE A 7 -7.47 -13.76 31.59
CA ILE A 7 -7.97 -14.34 30.33
C ILE A 7 -6.90 -15.24 29.71
N PRO A 8 -7.21 -16.53 29.40
CA PRO A 8 -6.27 -17.40 28.70
C PRO A 8 -6.00 -16.89 27.28
N LEU A 9 -4.73 -16.73 26.93
CA LEU A 9 -4.30 -16.32 25.58
C LEU A 9 -4.56 -17.47 24.60
N ARG A 10 -5.62 -17.35 23.80
CA ARG A 10 -5.99 -18.33 22.78
C ARG A 10 -5.64 -17.80 21.40
N ALA A 11 -4.67 -18.42 20.73
CA ALA A 11 -4.27 -18.06 19.37
C ALA A 11 -5.45 -18.07 18.38
N VAL A 12 -6.44 -18.94 18.61
CA VAL A 12 -7.68 -19.04 17.82
C VAL A 12 -8.41 -17.69 17.70
N ASN A 13 -8.36 -16.84 18.74
CA ASN A 13 -9.04 -15.54 18.73
C ASN A 13 -8.43 -14.54 17.74
N MET A 14 -7.18 -14.76 17.34
CA MET A 14 -6.50 -14.00 16.30
C MET A 14 -6.56 -14.72 14.95
N VAL A 15 -6.26 -16.02 14.94
CA VAL A 15 -6.13 -16.81 13.71
C VAL A 15 -7.48 -16.98 13.01
N LEU A 16 -8.58 -17.16 13.74
CA LEU A 16 -9.90 -17.38 13.13
C LEU A 16 -10.38 -16.15 12.33
N PRO A 17 -10.43 -14.92 12.90
CA PRO A 17 -10.79 -13.73 12.13
C PRO A 17 -9.88 -13.46 10.92
N ILE A 18 -8.56 -13.63 11.09
CA ILE A 18 -7.59 -13.42 10.01
C ILE A 18 -7.77 -14.48 8.93
N GLY A 19 -7.95 -15.74 9.30
CA GLY A 19 -8.21 -16.84 8.36
C GLY A 19 -9.47 -16.59 7.55
N VAL A 20 -10.55 -16.14 8.19
CA VAL A 20 -11.78 -15.75 7.49
C VAL A 20 -11.53 -14.59 6.53
N MET A 21 -10.81 -13.56 6.96
CA MET A 21 -10.46 -12.43 6.09
C MET A 21 -9.67 -12.89 4.86
N VAL A 22 -8.65 -13.74 5.05
CA VAL A 22 -7.81 -14.27 3.97
C VAL A 22 -8.61 -15.13 3.00
N ILE A 23 -9.49 -16.02 3.49
CA ILE A 23 -10.31 -16.90 2.66
C ILE A 23 -11.42 -16.12 1.93
N MET A 24 -12.01 -15.12 2.57
CA MET A 24 -13.07 -14.32 1.98
C MET A 24 -12.58 -13.45 0.81
N MET A 25 -11.28 -13.15 0.71
CA MET A 25 -10.77 -12.33 -0.39
C MET A 25 -10.86 -13.06 -1.75
N PRO A 26 -10.31 -14.27 -1.94
CA PRO A 26 -10.52 -15.06 -3.16
C PRO A 26 -12.00 -15.37 -3.44
N LEU A 27 -12.79 -15.64 -2.40
CA LEU A 27 -14.24 -15.88 -2.55
C LEU A 27 -14.97 -14.63 -3.03
N GLY A 28 -14.65 -13.47 -2.48
CA GLY A 28 -15.20 -12.18 -2.91
C GLY A 28 -14.84 -11.88 -4.36
N LEU A 29 -13.61 -12.18 -4.78
CA LEU A 29 -13.20 -12.07 -6.19
C LEU A 29 -13.98 -13.03 -7.09
N LEU A 30 -14.19 -14.28 -6.68
CA LEU A 30 -14.99 -15.25 -7.45
C LEU A 30 -16.44 -14.83 -7.59
N ILE A 31 -17.06 -14.33 -6.51
CA ILE A 31 -18.46 -13.88 -6.52
C ILE A 31 -18.61 -12.65 -7.42
N THR A 32 -17.73 -11.66 -7.24
CA THR A 32 -17.79 -10.40 -8.00
C THR A 32 -17.35 -10.55 -9.45
N GLY A 33 -16.49 -11.52 -9.75
CA GLY A 33 -16.01 -11.84 -11.08
C GLY A 33 -16.82 -12.93 -11.79
N HIS A 34 -18.02 -13.26 -11.31
CA HIS A 34 -18.91 -14.27 -11.90
C HIS A 34 -18.24 -15.64 -12.16
N GLY A 35 -17.37 -16.08 -11.25
CA GLY A 35 -16.61 -17.32 -11.35
C GLY A 35 -15.19 -17.18 -11.88
N ASN A 36 -14.77 -15.98 -12.34
CA ASN A 36 -13.39 -15.71 -12.74
C ASN A 36 -12.71 -14.71 -11.79
N LEU A 37 -11.68 -15.17 -11.09
CA LEU A 37 -10.89 -14.37 -10.14
C LEU A 37 -10.30 -13.09 -10.77
N MET A 38 -9.88 -13.15 -12.03
CA MET A 38 -9.20 -12.04 -12.71
C MET A 38 -10.14 -10.91 -13.08
N GLN A 39 -11.45 -11.19 -13.15
CA GLN A 39 -12.48 -10.18 -13.43
C GLN A 39 -13.19 -9.71 -12.14
N GLY A 40 -12.79 -10.26 -10.99
CA GLY A 40 -13.33 -9.88 -9.70
C GLY A 40 -12.96 -8.44 -9.33
N SER A 41 -13.89 -7.75 -8.67
CA SER A 41 -13.64 -6.42 -8.14
C SER A 41 -12.85 -6.54 -6.84
N GLY A 42 -11.57 -6.19 -6.89
CA GLY A 42 -10.68 -6.26 -5.73
C GLY A 42 -11.12 -5.37 -4.57
N SER A 43 -11.66 -4.18 -4.85
CA SER A 43 -12.10 -3.25 -3.81
C SER A 43 -13.29 -3.79 -3.00
N THR A 44 -14.28 -4.36 -3.68
CA THR A 44 -15.45 -4.96 -3.00
C THR A 44 -15.08 -6.26 -2.31
N ALA A 45 -14.23 -7.10 -2.92
CA ALA A 45 -13.74 -8.34 -2.33
C ALA A 45 -12.98 -8.09 -1.01
N VAL A 46 -12.04 -7.12 -1.02
CA VAL A 46 -11.30 -6.72 0.19
C VAL A 46 -12.24 -6.12 1.23
N PHE A 47 -13.18 -5.26 0.82
CA PHE A 47 -14.16 -4.69 1.74
C PHE A 47 -14.99 -5.76 2.46
N TRP A 48 -15.53 -6.74 1.72
CA TRP A 48 -16.26 -7.86 2.30
C TRP A 48 -15.38 -8.72 3.20
N ALA A 49 -14.15 -9.01 2.79
CA ALA A 49 -13.20 -9.79 3.59
C ALA A 49 -12.93 -9.16 4.96
N VAL A 50 -12.67 -7.85 5.00
CA VAL A 50 -12.44 -7.11 6.25
C VAL A 50 -13.70 -7.08 7.11
N LEU A 51 -14.87 -6.80 6.53
CA LEU A 51 -16.14 -6.80 7.27
C LEU A 51 -16.45 -8.16 7.89
N MET A 52 -16.23 -9.24 7.14
CA MET A 52 -16.46 -10.60 7.64
C MET A 52 -15.46 -10.99 8.73
N GLY A 53 -14.17 -10.63 8.58
CA GLY A 53 -13.18 -10.83 9.62
C GLY A 53 -13.54 -10.11 10.92
N LEU A 54 -13.95 -8.83 10.82
CA LEU A 54 -14.40 -8.03 11.97
C LEU A 54 -15.67 -8.59 12.61
N ALA A 55 -16.64 -9.06 11.81
CA ALA A 55 -17.86 -9.69 12.32
C ALA A 55 -17.55 -10.97 13.08
N VAL A 56 -16.69 -11.84 12.54
CA VAL A 56 -16.26 -13.07 13.20
C VAL A 56 -15.50 -12.77 14.49
N ALA A 57 -14.62 -11.77 14.49
CA ALA A 57 -13.94 -11.32 15.71
C ALA A 57 -14.94 -10.84 16.78
N ALA A 58 -15.89 -9.98 16.39
CA ALA A 58 -16.90 -9.45 17.30
C ALA A 58 -17.77 -10.56 17.91
N ILE A 59 -18.23 -11.51 17.09
CA ILE A 59 -19.03 -12.66 17.54
C ILE A 59 -18.21 -13.56 18.47
N ALA A 60 -16.98 -13.92 18.08
CA ALA A 60 -16.12 -14.79 18.87
C ALA A 60 -15.81 -14.17 20.26
N TYR A 61 -15.46 -12.88 20.31
CA TYR A 61 -15.19 -12.19 21.56
C TYR A 61 -16.43 -12.05 22.44
N ARG A 62 -17.61 -11.87 21.84
CA ARG A 62 -18.88 -11.78 22.57
C ARG A 62 -19.34 -13.12 23.13
N LEU A 63 -19.20 -14.21 22.38
CA LEU A 63 -19.54 -15.58 22.79
C LEU A 63 -18.63 -16.08 23.91
N GLN A 64 -17.35 -15.71 23.87
CA GLN A 64 -16.40 -16.04 24.93
C GLN A 64 -16.51 -15.12 26.16
N GLY A 65 -17.40 -14.12 26.13
CA GLY A 65 -17.58 -13.16 27.23
C GLY A 65 -16.37 -12.27 27.50
N LEU A 66 -15.44 -12.15 26.54
CA LEU A 66 -14.18 -11.43 26.72
C LEU A 66 -14.36 -9.91 26.63
N LEU A 67 -15.22 -9.48 25.70
CA LEU A 67 -15.53 -8.07 25.43
C LEU A 67 -17.05 -7.85 25.38
N THR A 68 -17.47 -6.72 25.92
CA THR A 68 -18.82 -6.18 25.78
C THR A 68 -19.01 -5.54 24.40
N VAL A 69 -20.27 -5.34 23.98
CA VAL A 69 -20.57 -4.66 22.71
C VAL A 69 -19.96 -3.26 22.67
N ARG A 70 -20.00 -2.53 23.80
CA ARG A 70 -19.39 -1.20 23.92
C ARG A 70 -17.88 -1.27 23.70
N GLU A 71 -17.20 -2.21 24.34
CA GLU A 71 -15.76 -2.37 24.16
C GLU A 71 -15.40 -2.75 22.72
N ILE A 72 -16.17 -3.61 22.06
CA ILE A 72 -15.98 -3.96 20.65
C ILE A 72 -16.12 -2.71 19.76
N MET A 73 -17.16 -1.90 19.99
CA MET A 73 -17.36 -0.65 19.25
C MET A 73 -16.26 0.38 19.52
N ASP A 74 -15.81 0.51 20.76
CA ASP A 74 -14.70 1.41 21.11
C ASP A 74 -13.40 0.99 20.41
N GLN A 75 -13.11 -0.31 20.30
CA GLN A 75 -11.95 -0.80 19.55
C GLN A 75 -12.10 -0.57 18.05
N PHE A 76 -13.29 -0.81 17.49
CA PHE A 76 -13.57 -0.54 16.09
C PHE A 76 -13.35 0.94 15.77
N MET A 77 -13.91 1.86 16.56
CA MET A 77 -13.75 3.30 16.36
C MET A 77 -12.31 3.77 16.54
N LYS A 78 -11.55 3.17 17.45
CA LYS A 78 -10.10 3.42 17.56
C LYS A 78 -9.35 2.99 16.30
N GLY A 79 -9.68 1.83 15.73
CA GLY A 79 -9.12 1.37 14.46
C GLY A 79 -9.43 2.32 13.31
N VAL A 80 -10.69 2.75 13.18
CA VAL A 80 -11.12 3.76 12.19
C VAL A 80 -10.38 5.08 12.39
N GLY A 81 -10.26 5.55 13.65
CA GLY A 81 -9.55 6.77 14.00
C GLY A 81 -8.08 6.76 13.56
N GLY A 82 -7.41 5.61 13.65
CA GLY A 82 -6.03 5.44 13.19
C GLY A 82 -5.84 5.55 11.66
N LEU A 83 -6.92 5.45 10.89
CA LEU A 83 -6.90 5.52 9.41
C LEU A 83 -7.38 6.87 8.85
N VAL A 84 -7.86 7.79 9.70
CA VAL A 84 -8.42 9.07 9.25
C VAL A 84 -7.39 9.92 8.49
N SER A 85 -6.15 9.97 8.97
CA SER A 85 -5.05 10.69 8.31
C SER A 85 -4.80 10.16 6.90
N LEU A 86 -4.76 8.84 6.75
CA LEU A 86 -4.60 8.16 5.46
C LEU A 86 -5.78 8.45 4.53
N ALA A 87 -7.01 8.39 5.04
CA ALA A 87 -8.21 8.68 4.24
C ALA A 87 -8.23 10.13 3.71
N ALA A 88 -7.88 11.10 4.56
CA ALA A 88 -7.79 12.51 4.17
C ALA A 88 -6.68 12.73 3.13
N LEU A 89 -5.53 12.09 3.31
CA LEU A 89 -4.39 12.16 2.39
C LEU A 89 -4.74 11.57 1.01
N MET A 90 -5.42 10.43 0.97
CA MET A 90 -5.93 9.83 -0.28
C MET A 90 -6.98 10.72 -0.98
N MET A 91 -7.87 11.34 -0.22
CA MET A 91 -8.86 12.27 -0.77
C MET A 91 -8.19 13.47 -1.46
N LEU A 92 -7.21 14.09 -0.81
CA LEU A 92 -6.45 15.22 -1.37
C LEU A 92 -5.62 14.80 -2.58
N ALA A 93 -5.02 13.60 -2.54
CA ALA A 93 -4.30 13.03 -3.68
C ALA A 93 -5.19 12.87 -4.92
N PHE A 94 -6.38 12.30 -4.77
CA PHE A 94 -7.31 12.20 -5.89
C PHE A 94 -7.76 13.57 -6.41
N ALA A 95 -7.92 14.56 -5.53
CA ALA A 95 -8.20 15.94 -5.92
C ALA A 95 -7.06 16.51 -6.76
N ILE A 96 -5.79 16.37 -6.33
CA ILE A 96 -4.61 16.78 -7.11
C ILE A 96 -4.60 16.10 -8.48
N GLY A 97 -4.87 14.80 -8.54
CA GLY A 97 -4.92 14.07 -9.82
C GLY A 97 -5.99 14.57 -10.77
N ALA A 98 -7.17 14.89 -10.24
CA ALA A 98 -8.24 15.52 -11.01
C ALA A 98 -7.82 16.90 -11.51
N THR A 99 -7.17 17.71 -10.67
CA THR A 99 -6.63 19.02 -11.05
C THR A 99 -5.54 18.91 -12.13
N CYS A 100 -4.58 17.99 -11.99
CA CYS A 100 -3.54 17.74 -13.00
C CYS A 100 -4.13 17.31 -14.35
N ARG A 101 -5.18 16.48 -14.34
CA ARG A 101 -5.93 16.13 -15.56
C ARG A 101 -6.62 17.35 -16.17
N ALA A 102 -7.31 18.15 -15.35
CA ALA A 102 -8.01 19.35 -15.80
C ALA A 102 -7.07 20.41 -16.39
N LEU A 103 -5.88 20.57 -15.80
CA LEU A 103 -4.85 21.49 -16.27
C LEU A 103 -4.05 20.97 -17.47
N GLY A 104 -4.24 19.71 -17.88
CA GLY A 104 -3.42 19.10 -18.93
C GLY A 104 -1.95 18.97 -18.53
N THR A 105 -1.65 18.81 -17.23
CA THR A 105 -0.28 18.73 -16.72
C THR A 105 0.48 17.55 -17.32
N GLY A 106 -0.19 16.41 -17.55
CA GLY A 106 0.39 15.23 -18.20
C GLY A 106 0.91 15.57 -19.62
N PRO A 107 0.05 16.02 -20.54
CA PRO A 107 0.47 16.49 -21.87
C PRO A 107 1.55 17.59 -21.85
N TYR A 108 1.47 18.54 -20.92
CA TYR A 108 2.47 19.61 -20.78
C TYR A 108 3.86 19.07 -20.41
N VAL A 109 3.94 18.20 -19.38
CA VAL A 109 5.19 17.57 -18.96
C VAL A 109 5.70 16.61 -20.03
N ALA A 110 4.80 15.88 -20.70
CA ALA A 110 5.13 15.02 -21.83
C ALA A 110 5.79 15.83 -22.97
N GLY A 111 5.24 16.97 -23.34
CA GLY A 111 5.81 17.84 -24.36
C GLY A 111 7.17 18.45 -23.98
N LEU A 112 7.38 18.76 -22.70
CA LEU A 112 8.71 19.17 -22.19
C LEU A 112 9.71 18.01 -22.18
N ALA A 113 9.25 16.81 -21.81
CA ALA A 113 10.07 15.62 -21.72
C ALA A 113 10.45 15.07 -23.10
N ASP A 114 9.63 15.26 -24.14
CA ASP A 114 9.92 14.80 -25.50
C ASP A 114 11.26 15.36 -26.05
N ALA A 115 11.67 16.53 -25.57
CA ALA A 115 12.96 17.13 -25.92
C ALA A 115 14.17 16.51 -25.20
N PHE A 116 13.97 15.75 -24.11
CA PHE A 116 15.06 15.32 -23.21
C PHE A 116 15.01 13.85 -22.75
N ILE A 117 13.87 13.16 -22.85
CA ILE A 117 13.61 11.86 -22.23
C ILE A 117 12.85 10.98 -23.20
N THR A 118 13.39 9.79 -23.50
CA THR A 118 12.65 8.75 -24.22
C THR A 118 11.48 8.26 -23.36
N PRO A 119 10.22 8.31 -23.83
CA PRO A 119 9.04 7.87 -23.07
C PRO A 119 9.18 6.46 -22.45
N LYS A 120 9.93 5.59 -23.13
CA LYS A 120 10.28 4.23 -22.70
C LYS A 120 11.01 4.14 -21.36
N LEU A 121 11.71 5.20 -20.94
CA LEU A 121 12.42 5.27 -19.65
C LEU A 121 11.56 5.86 -18.52
N VAL A 122 10.38 6.38 -18.83
CA VAL A 122 9.52 7.04 -17.84
C VAL A 122 9.15 6.12 -16.66
N PRO A 123 8.80 4.83 -16.85
CA PRO A 123 8.57 3.93 -15.72
C PRO A 123 9.78 3.81 -14.79
N ALA A 124 10.99 3.71 -15.34
CA ALA A 124 12.22 3.64 -14.54
C ALA A 124 12.47 4.94 -13.75
N LEU A 125 12.21 6.11 -14.36
CA LEU A 125 12.33 7.40 -13.69
C LEU A 125 11.28 7.58 -12.59
N LEU A 126 10.03 7.21 -12.85
CA LEU A 126 8.97 7.25 -11.85
C LEU A 126 9.30 6.36 -10.66
N PHE A 127 9.87 5.18 -10.88
CA PHE A 127 10.37 4.32 -9.81
C PHE A 127 11.43 5.03 -8.97
N LEU A 128 12.45 5.64 -9.57
CA LEU A 128 13.51 6.35 -8.84
C LEU A 128 12.98 7.53 -8.02
N ILE A 129 12.07 8.31 -8.61
CA ILE A 129 11.44 9.45 -7.92
C ILE A 129 10.61 8.95 -6.74
N SER A 130 9.80 7.90 -6.94
CA SER A 130 9.05 7.25 -5.87
C SER A 130 9.97 6.73 -4.76
N CYS A 131 11.09 6.08 -5.10
CA CYS A 131 12.08 5.63 -4.12
C CYS A 131 12.60 6.79 -3.26
N GLY A 132 12.96 7.91 -3.90
CA GLY A 132 13.47 9.09 -3.20
C GLY A 132 12.44 9.72 -2.27
N ILE A 133 11.20 9.92 -2.76
CA ILE A 133 10.10 10.47 -1.95
C ILE A 133 9.80 9.55 -0.77
N ALA A 134 9.67 8.25 -1.02
CA ALA A 134 9.33 7.28 0.02
C ALA A 134 10.42 7.14 1.06
N PHE A 135 11.69 7.14 0.66
CA PHE A 135 12.80 7.10 1.60
C PHE A 135 12.85 8.36 2.47
N ALA A 136 12.61 9.54 1.86
CA ALA A 136 12.63 10.82 2.56
C ALA A 136 11.42 11.03 3.48
N THR A 137 10.28 10.43 3.17
CA THR A 137 9.04 10.58 3.95
C THR A 137 8.78 9.41 4.91
N GLY A 138 9.39 8.25 4.66
CA GLY A 138 9.18 7.03 5.45
C GLY A 138 7.81 6.40 5.28
N THR A 139 7.11 6.62 4.16
CA THR A 139 5.73 6.12 3.98
C THR A 139 5.41 5.68 2.56
N SER A 140 4.98 4.42 2.43
CA SER A 140 4.48 3.85 1.15
C SER A 140 3.23 4.59 0.69
N TRP A 141 2.23 4.69 1.56
CA TRP A 141 0.92 5.26 1.21
C TRP A 141 0.99 6.75 0.88
N GLY A 142 1.83 7.50 1.58
CA GLY A 142 2.10 8.91 1.27
C GLY A 142 2.68 9.07 -0.13
N THR A 143 3.63 8.21 -0.49
CA THR A 143 4.23 8.20 -1.83
C THR A 143 3.23 7.83 -2.90
N PHE A 144 2.39 6.81 -2.68
CA PHE A 144 1.35 6.41 -3.64
C PHE A 144 0.34 7.53 -3.88
N ALA A 145 -0.02 8.25 -2.82
CA ALA A 145 -0.90 9.41 -2.87
C ALA A 145 -0.35 10.52 -3.76
N ILE A 146 0.96 10.76 -3.72
CA ILE A 146 1.58 11.81 -4.53
C ILE A 146 1.76 11.31 -5.97
N MET A 147 2.27 10.09 -6.13
CA MET A 147 2.81 9.62 -7.40
C MET A 147 1.75 9.03 -8.33
N ILE A 148 0.72 8.33 -7.83
CA ILE A 148 -0.34 7.76 -8.68
C ILE A 148 -1.10 8.88 -9.42
N PRO A 149 -1.54 9.97 -8.77
CA PRO A 149 -2.20 11.08 -9.45
C PRO A 149 -1.37 11.78 -10.53
N ILE A 150 -0.03 11.69 -10.45
CA ILE A 150 0.91 12.25 -11.43
C ILE A 150 1.17 11.26 -12.55
N ALA A 151 1.44 10.00 -12.22
CA ALA A 151 1.83 8.97 -13.17
C ALA A 151 0.67 8.49 -14.05
N MET A 152 -0.55 8.40 -13.49
CA MET A 152 -1.71 7.89 -14.23
C MET A 152 -2.09 8.78 -15.43
N PRO A 153 -2.15 10.12 -15.31
CA PRO A 153 -2.34 11.00 -16.47
C PRO A 153 -1.22 10.90 -17.52
N MET A 154 -0.01 10.51 -17.13
CA MET A 154 1.11 10.35 -18.07
C MET A 154 0.96 9.08 -18.91
N VAL A 155 0.26 8.06 -18.42
CA VAL A 155 0.03 6.82 -19.17
C VAL A 155 -0.64 7.10 -20.51
N ASP A 156 -1.75 7.83 -20.50
CA ASP A 156 -2.49 8.15 -21.73
C ASP A 156 -1.75 9.18 -22.58
N ALA A 157 -1.08 10.16 -21.95
CA ALA A 157 -0.39 11.24 -22.65
C ALA A 157 0.87 10.77 -23.41
N LEU A 158 1.56 9.74 -22.89
CA LEU A 158 2.82 9.22 -23.44
C LEU A 158 2.68 7.82 -24.03
N GLY A 159 1.48 7.22 -23.99
CA GLY A 159 1.24 5.86 -24.47
C GLY A 159 2.00 4.79 -23.67
N LEU A 160 2.14 4.96 -22.35
CA LEU A 160 2.88 4.02 -21.50
C LEU A 160 2.03 2.79 -21.17
N HIS A 161 2.68 1.67 -20.84
CA HIS A 161 1.97 0.51 -20.31
C HIS A 161 1.46 0.78 -18.87
N MET A 162 0.14 0.88 -18.70
CA MET A 162 -0.53 1.19 -17.44
C MET A 162 -0.02 0.36 -16.25
N GLY A 163 0.03 -0.96 -16.42
CA GLY A 163 0.46 -1.87 -15.35
C GLY A 163 1.93 -1.69 -14.97
N LEU A 164 2.78 -1.35 -15.94
CA LEU A 164 4.23 -1.17 -15.71
C LEU A 164 4.47 0.14 -14.95
N THR A 165 3.81 1.21 -15.38
CA THR A 165 3.87 2.52 -14.73
C THR A 165 3.34 2.47 -13.30
N LEU A 166 2.21 1.79 -13.08
CA LEU A 166 1.67 1.61 -11.74
C LEU A 166 2.59 0.76 -10.86
N ALA A 167 3.14 -0.34 -11.39
CA ALA A 167 4.10 -1.18 -10.68
C ALA A 167 5.36 -0.40 -10.29
N ALA A 168 5.89 0.44 -11.19
CA ALA A 168 7.04 1.29 -10.91
C ALA A 168 6.78 2.26 -9.74
N VAL A 169 5.63 2.93 -9.73
CA VAL A 169 5.25 3.83 -8.64
C VAL A 169 5.10 3.07 -7.32
N LEU A 170 4.39 1.95 -7.34
CA LEU A 170 4.16 1.14 -6.14
C LEU A 170 5.46 0.54 -5.59
N GLY A 171 6.30 0.00 -6.46
CA GLY A 171 7.59 -0.58 -6.09
C GLY A 171 8.52 0.44 -5.43
N GLY A 172 8.56 1.67 -5.95
CA GLY A 172 9.39 2.72 -5.36
C GLY A 172 8.90 3.17 -3.98
N GLY A 173 7.58 3.23 -3.78
CA GLY A 173 7.02 3.53 -2.46
C GLY A 173 7.33 2.46 -1.41
N VAL A 174 7.21 1.18 -1.79
CA VAL A 174 7.57 0.05 -0.90
C VAL A 174 9.07 0.06 -0.57
N PHE A 175 9.93 0.32 -1.55
CA PHE A 175 11.38 0.40 -1.32
C PHE A 175 11.71 1.42 -0.23
N GLY A 176 11.21 2.66 -0.36
CA GLY A 176 11.57 3.72 0.58
C GLY A 176 11.02 3.50 1.97
N ASP A 177 9.78 3.00 2.10
CA ASP A 177 9.17 2.66 3.39
C ASP A 177 9.94 1.55 4.13
N HIS A 178 10.45 0.56 3.38
CA HIS A 178 11.17 -0.57 3.95
C HIS A 178 12.56 -0.22 4.51
N CYS A 179 13.23 0.82 3.98
CA CYS A 179 14.60 1.15 4.36
C CYS A 179 14.80 2.56 4.92
N SER A 180 13.72 3.35 5.03
CA SER A 180 13.79 4.70 5.62
C SER A 180 13.97 4.63 7.14
N PRO A 181 14.94 5.39 7.72
CA PRO A 181 15.11 5.50 9.17
C PRO A 181 13.91 6.13 9.90
N ILE A 182 12.99 6.76 9.19
CA ILE A 182 11.83 7.44 9.80
C ILE A 182 10.52 6.70 9.54
N SER A 183 10.56 5.54 8.87
CA SER A 183 9.36 4.74 8.61
C SER A 183 8.86 4.05 9.87
N ASP A 184 7.54 4.10 10.08
CA ASP A 184 6.86 3.36 11.15
C ASP A 184 7.13 1.85 11.06
N THR A 185 7.20 1.29 9.84
CA THR A 185 7.47 -0.15 9.66
C THR A 185 8.88 -0.51 10.07
N THR A 186 9.85 0.36 9.76
CA THR A 186 11.26 0.19 10.13
C THR A 186 11.43 0.34 11.64
N ILE A 187 10.81 1.36 12.26
CA ILE A 187 10.86 1.61 13.71
C ILE A 187 10.22 0.44 14.48
N ILE A 188 9.04 -0.02 14.07
CA ILE A 188 8.35 -1.13 14.73
C ILE A 188 9.14 -2.43 14.55
N SER A 189 9.75 -2.67 13.39
CA SER A 189 10.56 -3.88 13.15
C SER A 189 11.80 -3.94 14.01
N SER A 190 12.53 -2.82 14.17
CA SER A 190 13.69 -2.76 15.07
C SER A 190 13.29 -2.92 16.54
N MET A 191 12.19 -2.27 16.97
CA MET A 191 11.67 -2.42 18.33
C MET A 191 11.24 -3.86 18.63
N ALA A 192 10.51 -4.50 17.71
CA ALA A 192 10.03 -5.88 17.87
C ALA A 192 11.18 -6.89 17.90
N SER A 193 12.28 -6.60 17.19
CA SER A 193 13.46 -7.46 17.13
C SER A 193 14.47 -7.19 18.26
N ALA A 194 14.20 -6.20 19.11
CA ALA A 194 15.09 -5.74 20.18
C ALA A 194 16.52 -5.42 19.72
N CYS A 195 16.68 -4.91 18.50
CA CYS A 195 17.95 -4.47 17.95
C CYS A 195 18.03 -2.94 17.89
N ASP A 196 19.23 -2.41 17.75
CA ASP A 196 19.41 -0.98 17.50
C ASP A 196 18.73 -0.58 16.18
N HIS A 197 18.09 0.58 16.17
CA HIS A 197 17.32 1.06 15.04
C HIS A 197 18.20 1.39 13.83
N ILE A 198 19.37 2.01 14.06
CA ILE A 198 20.28 2.37 12.98
C ILE A 198 20.97 1.11 12.44
N ASP A 199 21.32 0.15 13.29
CA ASP A 199 21.85 -1.15 12.84
C ASP A 199 20.84 -1.90 11.98
N HIS A 200 19.55 -1.86 12.34
CA HIS A 200 18.48 -2.43 11.52
C HIS A 200 18.45 -1.77 10.14
N VAL A 201 18.41 -0.44 10.06
CA VAL A 201 18.39 0.28 8.78
C VAL A 201 19.64 -0.02 7.94
N ALA A 202 20.82 0.05 8.56
CA ALA A 202 22.09 -0.15 7.89
C ALA A 202 22.24 -1.56 7.31
N THR A 203 21.68 -2.57 8.00
CA THR A 203 21.69 -3.95 7.51
C THR A 203 20.63 -4.20 6.43
N GLN A 204 19.48 -3.51 6.45
CA GLN A 204 18.45 -3.64 5.41
C GLN A 204 18.80 -2.92 4.10
N LEU A 205 19.46 -1.76 4.19
CA LEU A 205 19.69 -0.88 3.03
C LEU A 205 20.45 -1.56 1.87
N PRO A 206 21.50 -2.39 2.07
CA PRO A 206 22.16 -3.11 0.99
C PRO A 206 21.22 -4.06 0.23
N TYR A 207 20.35 -4.79 0.94
CA TYR A 207 19.37 -5.67 0.31
C TYR A 207 18.32 -4.87 -0.44
N ALA A 208 17.78 -3.81 0.16
CA ALA A 208 16.83 -2.93 -0.49
C ALA A 208 17.42 -2.31 -1.77
N LEU A 209 18.65 -1.81 -1.73
CA LEU A 209 19.34 -1.22 -2.89
C LEU A 209 19.59 -2.25 -3.98
N SER A 210 19.95 -3.49 -3.63
CA SER A 210 20.14 -4.56 -4.60
C SER A 210 18.83 -4.91 -5.32
N ALA A 211 17.72 -5.03 -4.58
CA ALA A 211 16.39 -5.27 -5.15
C ALA A 211 15.90 -4.07 -5.99
N ALA A 212 16.19 -2.85 -5.55
CA ALA A 212 15.88 -1.63 -6.30
C ALA A 212 16.68 -1.54 -7.60
N GLY A 213 17.95 -1.93 -7.59
CA GLY A 213 18.79 -1.99 -8.79
C GLY A 213 18.24 -2.98 -9.81
N VAL A 214 17.87 -4.20 -9.38
CA VAL A 214 17.23 -5.18 -10.26
C VAL A 214 15.90 -4.66 -10.79
N SER A 215 15.05 -4.08 -9.93
CA SER A 215 13.76 -3.53 -10.34
C SER A 215 13.92 -2.38 -11.35
N LEU A 216 14.89 -1.49 -11.14
CA LEU A 216 15.20 -0.40 -12.06
C LEU A 216 15.58 -0.92 -13.45
N LEU A 217 16.44 -1.93 -13.51
CA LEU A 217 16.81 -2.58 -14.76
C LEU A 217 15.60 -3.22 -15.44
N CYS A 218 14.75 -3.91 -14.68
CA CYS A 218 13.51 -4.50 -15.20
C CYS A 218 12.57 -3.42 -15.75
N TYR A 219 12.35 -2.31 -15.04
CA TYR A 219 11.49 -1.22 -15.52
C TYR A 219 12.05 -0.54 -16.77
N ALA A 220 13.38 -0.36 -16.85
CA ALA A 220 14.01 0.18 -18.03
C ALA A 220 13.83 -0.77 -19.23
N VAL A 221 14.18 -2.06 -19.09
CA VAL A 221 14.07 -3.05 -20.16
C VAL A 221 12.62 -3.24 -20.61
N LEU A 222 11.71 -3.44 -19.66
CA LEU A 222 10.29 -3.63 -19.97
C LEU A 222 9.67 -2.37 -20.59
N GLY A 223 10.13 -1.18 -20.21
CA GLY A 223 9.69 0.06 -20.85
C GLY A 223 10.13 0.19 -22.32
N PHE A 224 11.17 -0.54 -22.76
CA PHE A 224 11.52 -0.64 -24.18
C PHE A 224 10.69 -1.68 -24.94
N LEU A 225 10.22 -2.72 -24.25
CA LEU A 225 9.53 -3.89 -24.80
C LEU A 225 8.00 -3.73 -24.87
N LEU A 226 7.41 -3.05 -23.88
CA LEU A 226 5.97 -2.78 -23.75
C LEU A 226 5.66 -1.34 -24.20
#